data_AF-A0A2Z4WDQ4-F1
#
_entry.id   AF-A0A2Z4WDQ4-F1
#
_cell.length_a   1.000
_cell.length_b   1.000
_cell.length_c   1.000
_cell.angle_alpha   90.00
_cell.angle_beta   90.00
_cell.angle_gamma   90.00
#
_symmetry.space_group_name_H-M   'P 1'
#
loop_
_entity.id
_entity.type
_entity.pdbx_description
1 polymer ?
#
loop_
_entity_poly.entity_id
_entity_poly.type
_entity_poly.pdbx_seq_one_letter_code
_entity_poly.pdbx_strand_id
1 'polypeptide(L)'
;MDYTMTFKEYLETQDIRVMDNIDIKIKVKNKNLCEKDVFKHIEALADFHYKTMGFQDYLKGRLDNKIGRKVEEYKVSLKRLKRDLNNINKHEDLNSFEKRLMIEAPEYIGRANNIIRIIDNQFYINFIIRSMERKEVCLSNVWLNNIICDNKNIYVKDISDACYNLVEMDCVELIKKLRKKGYKDSCINVCKYFCSTENLGYENERFILAMASFPEEFMKICNKYRNKKKNWGIDKYMNRLDKAILEDGESLI
;
A
#
# COMPACT_ATOMS: atom_id res chain seq x y z
N MET A 1 -3.69 -11.39 33.54
CA MET A 1 -3.84 -11.57 32.08
C MET A 1 -2.67 -12.41 31.61
N ASP A 2 -2.93 -13.48 30.88
CA ASP A 2 -1.92 -14.44 30.47
C ASP A 2 -1.13 -13.87 29.27
N TYR A 3 0.16 -13.57 29.48
CA TYR A 3 1.00 -12.75 28.59
C TYR A 3 1.68 -13.57 27.47
N THR A 4 1.06 -14.66 27.01
CA THR A 4 1.70 -15.66 26.13
C THR A 4 0.97 -15.92 24.81
N MET A 5 -0.14 -15.24 24.56
CA MET A 5 -1.01 -15.45 23.41
C MET A 5 -0.37 -14.95 22.10
N THR A 6 -0.33 -15.80 21.09
CA THR A 6 0.06 -15.46 19.72
C THR A 6 -1.00 -14.56 19.06
N PHE A 7 -0.64 -13.85 17.99
CA PHE A 7 -1.61 -13.02 17.27
C PHE A 7 -2.81 -13.84 16.75
N LYS A 8 -2.58 -15.06 16.26
CA LYS A 8 -3.67 -15.94 15.79
C LYS A 8 -4.65 -16.30 16.92
N GLU A 9 -4.15 -16.67 18.08
CA GLU A 9 -4.99 -16.97 19.25
C GLU A 9 -5.75 -15.71 19.71
N TYR A 10 -5.10 -14.54 19.65
CA TYR A 10 -5.77 -13.27 19.95
C TYR A 10 -6.93 -13.00 19.00
N LEU A 11 -6.75 -13.21 17.69
CA LEU A 11 -7.82 -13.07 16.70
C LEU A 11 -9.05 -13.94 17.06
N GLU A 12 -8.82 -15.17 17.51
CA GLU A 12 -9.91 -16.07 17.93
C GLU A 12 -10.68 -15.50 19.13
N THR A 13 -10.02 -14.82 20.08
CA THR A 13 -10.70 -14.13 21.19
C THR A 13 -11.51 -12.91 20.76
N GLN A 14 -11.24 -12.38 19.57
CA GLN A 14 -11.91 -11.20 18.99
C GLN A 14 -12.95 -11.58 17.93
N ASP A 15 -13.40 -12.84 17.91
CA ASP A 15 -14.34 -13.38 16.91
C ASP A 15 -13.85 -13.25 15.46
N ILE A 16 -12.52 -13.34 15.26
CA ILE A 16 -11.88 -13.39 13.94
C ILE A 16 -11.33 -14.79 13.70
N ARG A 17 -11.80 -15.45 12.65
CA ARG A 17 -11.38 -16.82 12.30
C ARG A 17 -10.35 -16.81 11.19
N VAL A 18 -9.20 -17.43 11.43
CA VAL A 18 -8.18 -17.64 10.41
C VAL A 18 -8.37 -19.00 9.74
N MET A 19 -8.67 -19.03 8.44
CA MET A 19 -9.01 -20.25 7.71
C MET A 19 -8.32 -20.31 6.34
N ASP A 20 -7.55 -21.38 6.07
CA ASP A 20 -6.80 -21.52 4.80
C ASP A 20 -7.72 -21.65 3.57
N ASN A 21 -8.90 -22.24 3.77
CA ASN A 21 -9.92 -22.49 2.74
C ASN A 21 -11.17 -21.66 3.02
N ILE A 22 -11.06 -20.33 2.91
CA ILE A 22 -12.28 -19.54 2.76
C ILE A 22 -12.76 -19.75 1.33
N ASP A 23 -13.89 -20.43 1.18
CA ASP A 23 -14.62 -20.57 -0.07
C ASP A 23 -15.24 -19.22 -0.42
N ILE A 24 -14.38 -18.26 -0.78
CA ILE A 24 -14.78 -16.90 -1.10
C ILE A 24 -15.50 -16.98 -2.44
N LYS A 25 -16.81 -17.20 -2.36
CA LYS A 25 -17.75 -17.07 -3.47
C LYS A 25 -17.87 -15.62 -3.97
N ILE A 26 -16.93 -14.74 -3.65
CA ILE A 26 -16.74 -13.54 -4.49
C ILE A 26 -16.23 -14.10 -5.81
N LYS A 27 -17.12 -14.09 -6.81
CA LYS A 27 -16.80 -14.36 -8.22
C LYS A 27 -15.82 -13.28 -8.73
N VAL A 28 -14.60 -13.20 -8.19
CA VAL A 28 -13.50 -12.38 -8.72
C VAL A 28 -13.00 -12.98 -10.04
N LYS A 29 -13.34 -14.26 -10.31
CA LYS A 29 -13.22 -14.86 -11.64
C LYS A 29 -14.33 -14.32 -12.54
N ASN A 30 -14.05 -13.21 -13.22
CA ASN A 30 -14.76 -12.68 -14.40
C ASN A 30 -15.91 -11.66 -14.21
N LYS A 31 -16.07 -11.03 -13.04
CA LYS A 31 -16.92 -9.83 -12.91
C LYS A 31 -16.06 -8.57 -12.71
N ASN A 32 -16.42 -7.49 -13.40
CA ASN A 32 -15.92 -6.16 -13.06
C ASN A 32 -16.29 -5.89 -11.60
N LEU A 33 -15.31 -5.58 -10.77
CA LEU A 33 -15.52 -5.18 -9.39
C LEU A 33 -16.26 -3.84 -9.37
N CYS A 34 -17.34 -3.73 -8.59
CA CYS A 34 -18.08 -2.47 -8.45
C CYS A 34 -17.84 -1.83 -7.08
N GLU A 35 -18.14 -0.55 -6.97
CA GLU A 35 -18.03 0.23 -5.72
C GLU A 35 -18.66 -0.43 -4.50
N LYS A 36 -19.84 -1.03 -4.65
CA LYS A 36 -20.52 -1.74 -3.55
C LYS A 36 -19.71 -2.93 -3.01
N ASP A 37 -19.00 -3.65 -3.88
CA ASP A 37 -18.18 -4.79 -3.45
C ASP A 37 -16.95 -4.30 -2.68
N VAL A 38 -16.35 -3.19 -3.11
CA VAL A 38 -15.21 -2.55 -2.42
C VAL A 38 -15.64 -2.01 -1.05
N PHE A 39 -16.80 -1.37 -0.96
CA PHE A 39 -17.29 -0.79 0.30
C PHE A 39 -17.55 -1.87 1.34
N LYS A 40 -18.18 -2.99 0.97
CA LYS A 40 -18.33 -4.15 1.88
C LYS A 40 -16.98 -4.70 2.36
N HIS A 41 -15.97 -4.68 1.51
CA HIS A 41 -14.64 -5.11 1.90
C HIS A 41 -13.97 -4.13 2.86
N ILE A 42 -14.16 -2.82 2.66
CA ILE A 42 -13.74 -1.78 3.61
C ILE A 42 -14.40 -1.97 4.97
N GLU A 43 -15.70 -2.27 5.02
CA GLU A 43 -16.40 -2.57 6.27
C GLU A 43 -15.76 -3.76 7.01
N ALA A 44 -15.39 -4.82 6.28
CA ALA A 44 -14.70 -5.97 6.87
C ALA A 44 -13.29 -5.64 7.37
N LEU A 45 -12.53 -4.80 6.63
CA LEU A 45 -11.22 -4.32 7.07
C LEU A 45 -11.32 -3.45 8.32
N ALA A 46 -12.30 -2.56 8.38
CA ALA A 46 -12.50 -1.69 9.54
C ALA A 46 -12.89 -2.47 10.80
N ASP A 47 -13.77 -3.47 10.67
CA ASP A 47 -14.09 -4.36 11.79
C ASP A 47 -12.84 -5.16 12.24
N PHE A 48 -11.97 -5.57 11.32
CA PHE A 48 -10.69 -6.19 11.65
C PHE A 48 -9.77 -5.22 12.41
N HIS A 49 -9.59 -3.99 11.93
CA HIS A 49 -8.76 -2.99 12.61
C HIS A 49 -9.28 -2.70 14.01
N TYR A 50 -10.59 -2.52 14.16
CA TYR A 50 -11.23 -2.27 15.45
C TYR A 50 -10.99 -3.41 16.45
N LYS A 51 -11.26 -4.65 16.02
CA LYS A 51 -11.12 -5.86 16.86
C LYS A 51 -9.67 -6.20 17.20
N THR A 52 -8.71 -5.84 16.34
CA THR A 52 -7.29 -6.13 16.57
C THR A 52 -6.54 -5.04 17.33
N MET A 53 -7.16 -3.88 17.48
CA MET A 53 -6.59 -2.72 18.18
C MET A 53 -6.22 -3.06 19.62
N GLY A 54 -5.05 -2.59 20.05
CA GLY A 54 -4.59 -2.79 21.42
C GLY A 54 -3.86 -4.11 21.66
N PHE A 55 -3.74 -4.99 20.65
CA PHE A 55 -2.94 -6.20 20.73
C PHE A 55 -1.52 -5.89 21.23
N GLN A 56 -1.02 -6.75 22.12
CA GLN A 56 0.36 -6.68 22.62
C GLN A 56 0.97 -8.06 22.65
N ASP A 57 2.04 -8.22 21.89
CA ASP A 57 2.94 -9.35 21.98
C ASP A 57 4.04 -9.03 23.00
N TYR A 58 4.39 -9.99 23.86
CA TYR A 58 5.54 -9.89 24.75
C TYR A 58 6.65 -10.92 24.48
N LEU A 59 6.39 -12.05 23.78
CA LEU A 59 7.36 -13.15 23.69
C LEU A 59 7.28 -14.06 22.44
N LYS A 60 6.11 -14.31 21.82
CA LYS A 60 5.94 -15.28 20.71
C LYS A 60 4.95 -14.78 19.65
N GLY A 61 5.38 -14.74 18.38
CA GLY A 61 4.52 -14.36 17.25
C GLY A 61 4.47 -12.86 16.98
N ARG A 62 5.57 -12.15 17.27
CA ARG A 62 5.65 -10.69 17.26
C ARG A 62 5.31 -10.12 15.89
N LEU A 63 4.27 -9.29 15.87
CA LEU A 63 3.98 -8.45 14.72
C LEU A 63 5.13 -7.49 14.48
N ASP A 64 5.58 -7.43 13.23
CA ASP A 64 6.54 -6.43 12.80
C ASP A 64 5.98 -5.02 13.00
N ASN A 65 6.83 -4.05 13.34
CA ASN A 65 6.45 -2.64 13.31
C ASN A 65 6.90 -2.03 11.97
N LYS A 66 5.92 -1.68 11.11
CA LYS A 66 6.17 -1.10 9.78
C LYS A 66 5.88 0.40 9.69
N ILE A 67 5.54 1.06 10.80
CA ILE A 67 5.34 2.51 10.86
C ILE A 67 6.57 3.23 10.28
N GLY A 68 6.36 4.25 9.46
CA GLY A 68 7.46 5.04 8.88
C GLY A 68 8.14 4.43 7.66
N ARG A 69 8.20 3.09 7.57
CA ARG A 69 9.05 2.41 6.57
C ARG A 69 8.73 2.82 5.14
N LYS A 70 7.45 2.85 4.76
CA LYS A 70 7.03 3.16 3.39
C LYS A 70 7.34 4.59 2.97
N VAL A 71 7.16 5.55 3.88
CA VAL A 71 7.50 6.96 3.66
C VAL A 71 8.99 7.12 3.43
N GLU A 72 9.82 6.46 4.24
CA GLU A 72 11.27 6.48 4.06
C GLU A 72 11.71 5.79 2.76
N GLU A 73 11.09 4.67 2.39
CA GLU A 73 11.31 4.02 1.09
C GLU A 73 11.05 4.97 -0.08
N TYR A 74 9.97 5.76 -0.01
CA TYR A 74 9.64 6.77 -1.03
C TYR A 74 10.70 7.88 -1.10
N LYS A 75 11.09 8.45 0.05
CA LYS A 75 12.15 9.47 0.14
C LYS A 75 13.48 8.96 -0.43
N VAL A 76 13.88 7.76 -0.04
CA VAL A 76 15.11 7.12 -0.52
C VAL A 76 15.05 6.84 -2.03
N SER A 77 13.92 6.33 -2.53
CA SER A 77 13.75 6.02 -3.95
C SER A 77 13.83 7.26 -4.83
N LEU A 78 13.22 8.37 -4.40
CA LEU A 78 13.31 9.63 -5.12
C LEU A 78 14.74 10.18 -5.14
N LYS A 79 15.43 10.20 -3.99
CA LYS A 79 16.83 10.64 -3.90
C LYS A 79 17.74 9.81 -4.81
N ARG A 80 17.47 8.51 -4.87
CA ARG A 80 18.16 7.54 -5.72
C ARG A 80 17.92 7.80 -7.22
N LEU A 81 16.68 8.06 -7.65
CA LEU A 81 16.36 8.39 -9.04
C LEU A 81 17.07 9.67 -9.48
N LYS A 82 16.96 10.75 -8.70
CA LYS A 82 17.63 12.03 -9.00
C LYS A 82 19.15 11.86 -9.19
N ARG A 83 19.78 11.03 -8.34
CA ARG A 83 21.20 10.71 -8.46
C ARG A 83 21.53 9.95 -9.74
N ASP A 84 20.70 8.97 -10.12
CA ASP A 84 20.92 8.21 -11.34
C ASP A 84 20.86 9.10 -12.58
N LEU A 85 19.87 10.00 -12.65
CA LEU A 85 19.74 10.93 -13.78
C LEU A 85 20.94 11.87 -13.87
N ASN A 86 21.43 12.37 -12.73
CA ASN A 86 22.64 13.18 -12.71
C ASN A 86 23.89 12.42 -13.18
N ASN A 87 23.93 11.10 -12.99
CA ASN A 87 25.03 10.27 -13.50
C ASN A 87 24.87 9.97 -14.99
N ILE A 88 23.65 9.62 -15.42
CA ILE A 88 23.30 9.40 -16.83
C ILE A 88 23.66 10.64 -17.66
N ASN A 89 23.29 11.84 -17.19
CA ASN A 89 23.54 13.10 -17.89
C ASN A 89 25.03 13.49 -18.05
N LYS A 90 25.95 12.74 -17.44
CA LYS A 90 27.41 12.94 -17.61
C LYS A 90 27.99 12.12 -18.77
N HIS A 91 27.21 11.21 -19.35
CA HIS A 91 27.64 10.34 -20.44
C HIS A 91 26.97 10.78 -21.75
N GLU A 92 27.74 10.84 -22.84
CA GLU A 92 27.21 11.21 -24.17
C GLU A 92 26.50 10.02 -24.85
N ASP A 93 26.98 8.80 -24.60
CA ASP A 93 26.48 7.56 -25.21
C ASP A 93 25.34 6.93 -24.41
N LEU A 94 24.17 7.58 -24.43
CA LEU A 94 22.97 7.04 -23.79
C LEU A 94 22.33 5.91 -24.60
N ASN A 95 21.99 4.80 -23.94
CA ASN A 95 21.17 3.77 -24.57
C ASN A 95 19.68 4.21 -24.65
N SER A 96 18.86 3.45 -25.39
CA SER A 96 17.46 3.80 -25.62
C SER A 96 16.62 3.88 -24.34
N PHE A 97 16.92 3.05 -23.33
CA PHE A 97 16.25 3.13 -22.02
C PHE A 97 16.63 4.41 -21.27
N GLU A 98 17.90 4.78 -21.25
CA GLU A 98 18.36 6.01 -20.59
C GLU A 98 17.78 7.26 -21.25
N LYS A 99 17.75 7.30 -22.58
CA LYS A 99 17.10 8.38 -23.35
C LYS A 99 15.62 8.51 -22.98
N ARG A 100 14.88 7.40 -22.96
CA ARG A 100 13.47 7.39 -22.56
C ARG A 100 13.30 7.83 -21.11
N LEU A 101 14.14 7.32 -20.20
CA LEU A 101 14.09 7.67 -18.79
C LEU A 101 14.31 9.17 -18.58
N MET A 102 15.25 9.80 -19.29
CA MET A 102 15.49 11.25 -19.20
C MET A 102 14.30 12.09 -19.65
N ILE A 103 13.49 11.58 -20.59
CA ILE A 103 12.26 12.24 -21.06
C ILE A 103 11.15 12.15 -20.01
N GLU A 104 10.93 10.95 -19.46
CA GLU A 104 9.78 10.67 -18.57
C GLU A 104 10.04 11.12 -17.12
N ALA A 105 11.27 10.96 -16.62
CA ALA A 105 11.57 11.14 -15.20
C ALA A 105 11.23 12.52 -14.60
N PRO A 106 11.30 13.66 -15.32
CA PRO A 106 10.89 14.96 -14.77
C PRO A 106 9.47 14.97 -14.21
N GLU A 107 8.51 14.35 -14.91
CA GLU A 107 7.11 14.24 -14.47
C GLU A 107 7.01 13.45 -13.16
N TYR A 108 7.60 12.26 -13.15
CA TYR A 108 7.59 11.34 -12.00
C TYR A 108 8.31 11.91 -10.78
N ILE A 109 9.39 12.67 -11.00
CA ILE A 109 10.08 13.42 -9.94
C ILE A 109 9.18 14.52 -9.41
N GLY A 110 8.52 15.29 -10.27
CA GLY A 110 7.56 16.33 -9.89
C GLY A 110 6.45 15.78 -9.00
N ARG A 111 5.80 14.70 -9.45
CA ARG A 111 4.78 13.97 -8.70
C ARG A 111 5.29 13.46 -7.36
N ALA A 112 6.43 12.77 -7.33
CA ALA A 112 7.01 12.23 -6.10
C ALA A 112 7.42 13.33 -5.10
N ASN A 113 7.94 14.47 -5.57
CA ASN A 113 8.22 15.63 -4.70
C ASN A 113 6.93 16.19 -4.08
N ASN A 114 5.86 16.33 -4.88
CA ASN A 114 4.59 16.85 -4.38
C ASN A 114 4.02 15.94 -3.28
N ILE A 115 4.07 14.63 -3.49
CA ILE A 115 3.64 13.62 -2.52
C ILE A 115 4.47 13.70 -1.24
N ILE A 116 5.80 13.74 -1.36
CA ILE A 116 6.69 13.84 -0.20
C ILE A 116 6.39 15.11 0.60
N ARG A 117 6.13 16.24 -0.06
CA ARG A 117 5.76 17.48 0.62
C ARG A 117 4.44 17.36 1.39
N ILE A 118 3.49 16.57 0.90
CA ILE A 118 2.19 16.35 1.56
C ILE A 118 2.34 15.43 2.77
N ILE A 119 3.14 14.36 2.67
CA ILE A 119 3.33 13.40 3.77
C ILE A 119 4.33 13.90 4.82
N ASP A 120 5.24 14.82 4.48
CA ASP A 120 6.21 15.42 5.39
C ASP A 120 5.60 16.65 6.09
N ASN A 121 4.36 16.51 6.55
CA ASN A 121 3.62 17.53 7.28
C ASN A 121 3.48 17.16 8.76
N GLN A 122 3.04 18.11 9.59
CA GLN A 122 2.85 17.88 11.03
C GLN A 122 1.79 16.80 11.32
N PHE A 123 0.79 16.63 10.46
CA PHE A 123 -0.26 15.65 10.66
C PHE A 123 0.23 14.21 10.59
N TYR A 124 1.25 13.93 9.77
CA TYR A 124 1.84 12.59 9.69
C TYR A 124 2.40 12.11 11.03
N ILE A 125 3.07 13.00 11.78
CA ILE A 125 3.54 12.68 13.14
C ILE A 125 2.37 12.38 14.08
N ASN A 126 1.27 13.14 13.98
CA ASN A 126 0.06 12.88 14.77
C ASN A 126 -0.56 11.52 14.43
N PHE A 127 -0.51 11.09 13.16
CA PHE A 127 -0.99 9.77 12.75
C PHE A 127 -0.14 8.66 13.38
N ILE A 128 1.19 8.83 13.38
CA ILE A 128 2.12 7.91 14.06
C ILE A 128 1.80 7.81 15.54
N ILE A 129 1.67 8.94 16.23
CA ILE A 129 1.38 8.96 17.68
C ILE A 129 0.06 8.23 17.96
N ARG A 130 -1.01 8.57 17.24
CA ARG A 130 -2.32 7.91 17.35
C ARG A 130 -2.21 6.39 17.16
N SER A 131 -1.53 5.95 16.10
CA SER A 131 -1.37 4.52 15.79
C SER A 131 -0.58 3.79 16.88
N MET A 132 0.47 4.42 17.43
CA MET A 132 1.24 3.86 18.54
C MET A 132 0.44 3.76 19.83
N GLU A 133 -0.33 4.80 20.18
CA GLU A 133 -1.19 4.82 21.37
C GLU A 133 -2.29 3.75 21.29
N ARG A 134 -2.93 3.63 20.12
CA ARG A 134 -3.98 2.64 19.85
C ARG A 134 -3.42 1.24 19.58
N LYS A 135 -2.11 1.12 19.31
CA LYS A 135 -1.47 -0.12 18.83
C LYS A 135 -2.22 -0.69 17.63
N GLU A 136 -2.37 0.14 16.62
CA GLU A 136 -3.08 -0.22 15.39
C GLU A 136 -2.37 -1.36 14.67
N VAL A 137 -3.17 -2.32 14.20
CA VAL A 137 -2.71 -3.46 13.44
C VAL A 137 -3.31 -3.38 12.04
N CYS A 138 -2.45 -3.49 11.03
CA CYS A 138 -2.83 -3.62 9.63
C CYS A 138 -2.76 -5.09 9.21
N LEU A 139 -3.69 -5.52 8.34
CA LEU A 139 -3.65 -6.83 7.71
C LEU A 139 -2.57 -6.89 6.62
N SER A 140 -2.28 -5.77 5.94
CA SER A 140 -1.32 -5.62 4.83
C SER A 140 -1.67 -6.42 3.55
N ASN A 141 -2.11 -7.68 3.67
CA ASN A 141 -2.65 -8.44 2.56
C ASN A 141 -4.16 -8.16 2.38
N VAL A 142 -4.47 -6.94 1.96
CA VAL A 142 -5.86 -6.41 1.90
C VAL A 142 -6.63 -6.76 0.62
N TRP A 143 -6.28 -7.83 -0.09
CA TRP A 143 -7.06 -8.13 -1.31
C TRP A 143 -8.39 -8.80 -0.95
N LEU A 144 -9.40 -8.64 -1.81
CA LEU A 144 -10.79 -9.09 -1.60
C LEU A 144 -10.95 -10.58 -1.29
N ASN A 145 -9.94 -11.38 -1.65
CA ASN A 145 -9.93 -12.82 -1.37
C ASN A 145 -9.17 -13.18 -0.08
N ASN A 146 -8.77 -12.21 0.73
CA ASN A 146 -8.07 -12.45 1.98
C ASN A 146 -8.96 -12.24 3.20
N ILE A 147 -9.90 -11.29 3.15
CA ILE A 147 -10.81 -11.00 4.27
C ILE A 147 -12.24 -10.84 3.78
N ILE A 148 -13.17 -11.47 4.50
CA ILE A 148 -14.61 -11.34 4.30
C ILE A 148 -15.31 -11.16 5.64
N CYS A 149 -16.46 -10.50 5.61
CA CYS A 149 -17.41 -10.47 6.71
C CYS A 149 -18.67 -11.24 6.29
N ASP A 150 -19.06 -12.24 7.09
CA ASP A 150 -20.32 -12.98 6.92
C ASP A 150 -21.04 -13.09 8.26
N ASN A 151 -22.29 -12.61 8.30
CA ASN A 151 -23.13 -12.56 9.50
C ASN A 151 -22.40 -12.00 10.74
N LYS A 152 -21.65 -10.90 10.57
CA LYS A 152 -20.82 -10.21 11.59
C LYS A 152 -19.57 -10.95 12.06
N ASN A 153 -19.29 -12.13 11.50
CA ASN A 153 -18.05 -12.84 11.74
C ASN A 153 -17.03 -12.47 10.66
N ILE A 154 -15.81 -12.18 11.09
CA ILE A 154 -14.70 -11.94 10.18
C ILE A 154 -13.98 -13.25 9.92
N TYR A 155 -13.71 -13.52 8.65
CA TYR A 155 -12.85 -14.62 8.23
C TYR A 155 -11.66 -14.06 7.47
N VAL A 156 -10.46 -14.44 7.91
CA VAL A 156 -9.20 -14.03 7.29
C VAL A 156 -8.47 -15.28 6.78
N LYS A 157 -8.00 -15.24 5.54
CA LYS A 157 -7.29 -16.36 4.94
C LYS A 157 -5.82 -16.39 5.37
N ASP A 158 -5.16 -15.24 5.30
CA ASP A 158 -3.73 -15.10 5.55
C ASP A 158 -3.44 -13.84 6.36
N ILE A 159 -2.70 -14.03 7.45
CA ILE A 159 -2.27 -13.00 8.41
C ILE A 159 -0.76 -12.86 8.48
N SER A 160 0.01 -13.54 7.61
CA SER A 160 1.48 -13.57 7.71
C SER A 160 2.13 -12.20 7.56
N ASP A 161 1.47 -11.28 6.84
CA ASP A 161 1.95 -9.92 6.59
C ASP A 161 1.44 -8.89 7.61
N ALA A 162 0.57 -9.31 8.55
CA ALA A 162 -0.01 -8.43 9.54
C ALA A 162 1.08 -7.75 10.38
N CYS A 163 0.86 -6.49 10.74
CA CYS A 163 1.90 -5.68 11.37
C CYS A 163 1.32 -4.50 12.15
N TYR A 164 2.10 -3.96 13.09
CA TYR A 164 1.81 -2.65 13.66
C TYR A 164 2.09 -1.57 12.61
N ASN A 165 1.06 -0.80 12.28
CA ASN A 165 1.13 0.29 11.29
C ASN A 165 -0.06 1.26 11.42
N LEU A 166 -0.05 2.34 10.64
CA LEU A 166 -1.21 3.22 10.48
C LEU A 166 -2.27 2.49 9.65
N VAL A 167 -3.53 2.38 10.14
CA VAL A 167 -4.64 1.73 9.40
C VAL A 167 -4.85 2.30 7.99
N GLU A 168 -4.48 3.56 7.78
CA GLU A 168 -4.41 4.25 6.49
C GLU A 168 -3.63 3.45 5.43
N MET A 169 -2.58 2.74 5.85
CA MET A 169 -1.70 1.99 4.95
C MET A 169 -2.39 0.78 4.30
N ASP A 170 -3.38 0.20 4.95
CA ASP A 170 -4.21 -0.86 4.36
C ASP A 170 -5.11 -0.30 3.25
N CYS A 171 -5.66 0.92 3.41
CA CYS A 171 -6.38 1.60 2.34
C CYS A 171 -5.46 1.99 1.18
N VAL A 172 -4.23 2.46 1.46
CA VAL A 172 -3.21 2.74 0.44
C VAL A 172 -2.95 1.50 -0.42
N GLU A 173 -2.75 0.34 0.19
CA GLU A 173 -2.49 -0.91 -0.53
C GLU A 173 -3.71 -1.39 -1.32
N LEU A 174 -4.91 -1.24 -0.76
CA LEU A 174 -6.17 -1.56 -1.45
C LEU A 174 -6.32 -0.72 -2.73
N ILE A 175 -6.17 0.61 -2.63
CA ILE A 175 -6.28 1.52 -3.77
C ILE A 175 -5.25 1.17 -4.85
N LYS A 176 -4.00 0.92 -4.47
CA LYS A 176 -2.95 0.55 -5.44
C LYS A 176 -3.26 -0.76 -6.15
N LYS A 177 -3.78 -1.77 -5.44
CA LYS A 177 -4.24 -3.03 -6.06
C LYS A 177 -5.44 -2.82 -6.99
N LEU A 178 -6.42 -1.99 -6.60
CA LEU A 178 -7.58 -1.65 -7.43
C LEU A 178 -7.14 -1.00 -8.75
N ARG A 179 -6.27 0.00 -8.69
CA ARG A 179 -5.71 0.69 -9.88
C ARG A 179 -4.99 -0.28 -10.80
N LYS A 180 -4.12 -1.13 -10.24
CA LYS A 180 -3.40 -2.17 -10.99
C LYS A 180 -4.32 -3.18 -11.69
N LYS A 181 -5.54 -3.37 -11.16
CA LYS A 181 -6.56 -4.27 -11.73
C LYS A 181 -7.52 -3.57 -12.69
N GLY A 182 -7.30 -2.28 -12.98
CA GLY A 182 -8.15 -1.51 -13.89
C GLY A 182 -9.55 -1.25 -13.33
N TYR A 183 -9.65 -1.06 -12.01
CA TYR A 183 -10.89 -0.64 -11.36
C TYR A 183 -11.43 0.64 -12.00
N LYS A 184 -12.71 0.64 -12.37
CA LYS A 184 -13.31 1.68 -13.21
C LYS A 184 -13.97 2.81 -12.42
N ASP A 185 -14.35 2.55 -11.18
CA ASP A 185 -14.98 3.57 -10.34
C ASP A 185 -13.91 4.41 -9.60
N SER A 186 -14.36 5.44 -8.88
CA SER A 186 -13.48 6.43 -8.27
C SER A 186 -12.71 5.88 -7.07
N CYS A 187 -11.38 5.81 -7.17
CA CYS A 187 -10.52 5.52 -6.01
C CYS A 187 -10.58 6.61 -4.93
N ILE A 188 -10.98 7.84 -5.29
CA ILE A 188 -11.20 8.92 -4.33
C ILE A 188 -12.43 8.59 -3.46
N ASN A 189 -13.51 8.07 -4.06
CA ASN A 189 -14.68 7.64 -3.30
C ASN A 189 -14.36 6.47 -2.36
N VAL A 190 -13.54 5.52 -2.82
CA VAL A 190 -13.02 4.43 -1.99
C VAL A 190 -12.28 4.97 -0.77
N CYS A 191 -11.39 5.95 -0.96
CA CYS A 191 -10.67 6.59 0.13
C CYS A 191 -11.61 7.31 1.12
N LYS A 192 -12.56 8.11 0.60
CA LYS A 192 -13.55 8.83 1.42
C LYS A 192 -14.40 7.88 2.25
N TYR A 193 -14.87 6.81 1.62
CA TYR A 193 -15.66 5.80 2.30
C TYR A 193 -14.83 5.14 3.41
N PHE A 194 -13.60 4.70 3.12
CA PHE A 194 -12.68 4.18 4.14
C PHE A 194 -12.48 5.14 5.31
N CYS A 195 -12.15 6.41 5.05
CA CYS A 195 -11.98 7.41 6.11
C CYS A 195 -13.25 7.59 6.95
N SER A 196 -14.43 7.59 6.32
CA SER A 196 -15.69 7.68 7.05
C SER A 196 -15.96 6.46 7.94
N THR A 197 -15.64 5.25 7.46
CA THR A 197 -15.82 3.99 8.20
C THR A 197 -14.87 3.90 9.40
N GLU A 198 -13.63 4.37 9.23
CA GLU A 198 -12.57 4.36 10.25
C GLU A 198 -12.57 5.58 11.18
N ASN A 199 -13.52 6.51 10.98
CA ASN A 199 -13.58 7.79 11.69
C ASN A 199 -12.26 8.59 11.60
N LEU A 200 -11.72 8.67 10.38
CA LEU A 200 -10.52 9.43 10.03
C LEU A 200 -10.88 10.76 9.35
N GLY A 201 -10.04 11.77 9.57
CA GLY A 201 -10.28 13.12 9.08
C GLY A 201 -9.76 13.38 7.66
N TYR A 202 -9.97 14.61 7.19
CA TYR A 202 -9.53 15.08 5.87
C TYR A 202 -8.02 14.94 5.63
N GLU A 203 -7.19 15.18 6.64
CA GLU A 203 -5.73 15.04 6.50
C GLU A 203 -5.32 13.57 6.30
N ASN A 204 -6.07 12.61 6.85
CA ASN A 204 -5.86 11.19 6.61
C ASN A 204 -6.24 10.80 5.18
N GLU A 205 -7.36 11.32 4.67
CA GLU A 205 -7.77 11.13 3.26
C GLU A 205 -6.66 11.64 2.32
N ARG A 206 -6.18 12.87 2.55
CA ARG A 206 -5.11 13.47 1.77
C ARG A 206 -3.81 12.66 1.84
N PHE A 207 -3.47 12.14 3.02
CA PHE A 207 -2.31 11.26 3.20
C PHE A 207 -2.44 9.96 2.42
N ILE A 208 -3.60 9.28 2.50
CA ILE A 208 -3.86 8.03 1.78
C ILE A 208 -3.74 8.26 0.27
N LEU A 209 -4.41 9.28 -0.26
CA LEU A 209 -4.38 9.58 -1.70
C LEU A 209 -2.96 9.93 -2.16
N ALA A 210 -2.19 10.70 -1.38
CA ALA A 210 -0.80 11.01 -1.69
C ALA A 210 0.08 9.74 -1.71
N MET A 211 -0.04 8.89 -0.69
CA MET A 211 0.73 7.64 -0.58
C MET A 211 0.38 6.63 -1.69
N ALA A 212 -0.90 6.55 -2.07
CA ALA A 212 -1.39 5.72 -3.18
C ALA A 212 -1.01 6.28 -4.56
N SER A 213 -0.72 7.58 -4.63
CA SER A 213 -0.26 8.27 -5.83
C SER A 213 1.24 8.19 -6.03
N PHE A 214 2.03 7.63 -5.12
CA PHE A 214 3.48 7.58 -5.33
C PHE A 214 3.82 6.65 -6.50
N PRO A 215 4.70 7.08 -7.43
CA PRO A 215 5.03 6.29 -8.63
C PRO A 215 6.00 5.15 -8.31
N GLU A 216 5.52 4.16 -7.58
CA GLU A 216 6.34 3.10 -7.02
C GLU A 216 6.86 2.15 -8.11
N GLU A 217 6.05 1.83 -9.12
CA GLU A 217 6.46 0.89 -10.16
C GLU A 217 7.54 1.51 -11.04
N PHE A 218 7.42 2.80 -11.38
CA PHE A 218 8.47 3.55 -12.09
C PHE A 218 9.79 3.53 -11.32
N MET A 219 9.73 3.85 -10.02
CA MET A 219 10.90 3.84 -9.13
C MET A 219 11.54 2.44 -9.02
N LYS A 220 10.72 1.38 -8.97
CA LYS A 220 11.20 -0.01 -8.95
C LYS A 220 11.93 -0.38 -10.22
N ILE A 221 11.47 0.04 -11.40
CA ILE A 221 12.14 -0.23 -12.67
C ILE A 221 13.49 0.50 -12.73
N CYS A 222 13.53 1.77 -12.35
CA CYS A 222 14.77 2.54 -12.27
C CYS A 222 15.78 1.87 -11.32
N ASN A 223 15.32 1.39 -10.16
CA ASN A 223 16.19 0.69 -9.21
C ASN A 223 16.67 -0.68 -9.72
N LYS A 224 15.86 -1.40 -10.49
CA LYS A 224 16.28 -2.67 -11.13
C LYS A 224 17.36 -2.42 -12.18
N TYR A 225 17.18 -1.39 -13.01
CA TYR A 225 18.15 -0.97 -14.01
C TYR A 225 19.51 -0.64 -13.36
N ARG A 226 19.50 0.29 -12.39
CA ARG A 226 20.69 0.73 -11.63
C ARG A 226 21.50 -0.45 -11.06
N ASN A 227 20.83 -1.39 -10.40
CA ASN A 227 21.51 -2.47 -9.70
C ASN A 227 21.89 -3.65 -10.61
N LYS A 228 21.58 -3.58 -11.92
CA LYS A 228 21.71 -4.70 -12.88
C LYS A 228 21.13 -6.03 -12.36
N LYS A 229 20.18 -5.99 -11.43
CA LYS A 229 19.75 -7.14 -10.59
C LYS A 229 19.25 -8.35 -11.38
N LYS A 230 18.88 -8.18 -12.65
CA LYS A 230 18.35 -9.24 -13.50
C LYS A 230 19.04 -9.39 -14.86
N ASN A 231 20.14 -8.67 -15.12
CA ASN A 231 20.85 -8.66 -16.41
C ASN A 231 19.90 -8.62 -17.62
N TRP A 232 18.85 -7.79 -17.55
CA TRP A 232 17.90 -7.68 -18.65
C TRP A 232 18.52 -6.92 -19.82
N GLY A 233 18.19 -7.34 -21.04
CA GLY A 233 18.44 -6.54 -22.23
C GLY A 233 17.63 -5.23 -22.20
N ILE A 234 18.09 -4.24 -22.96
CA ILE A 234 17.51 -2.89 -22.98
C ILE A 234 16.02 -2.91 -23.37
N ASP A 235 15.62 -3.69 -24.37
CA ASP A 235 14.21 -3.81 -24.80
C ASP A 235 13.30 -4.31 -23.66
N LYS A 236 13.83 -5.20 -22.81
CA LYS A 236 13.08 -5.70 -21.67
C LYS A 236 12.95 -4.64 -20.58
N TYR A 237 13.94 -3.77 -20.40
CA TYR A 237 13.78 -2.61 -19.50
C TYR A 237 12.78 -1.61 -20.05
N MET A 238 12.79 -1.33 -21.35
CA MET A 238 11.81 -0.47 -22.03
C MET A 238 10.38 -0.97 -21.83
N ASN A 239 10.09 -2.22 -22.18
CA ASN A 239 8.76 -2.81 -22.00
C ASN A 239 8.29 -2.79 -20.54
N ARG A 240 9.23 -2.86 -19.59
CA ARG A 240 8.93 -2.81 -18.16
C ARG A 240 8.69 -1.38 -17.67
N LEU A 241 9.36 -0.40 -18.25
CA LEU A 241 9.13 1.02 -18.01
C LEU A 241 7.72 1.41 -18.47
N ASP A 242 7.35 1.06 -19.70
CA ASP A 242 6.01 1.37 -20.24
C ASP A 242 4.91 0.73 -19.38
N LYS A 243 5.11 -0.53 -18.98
CA LYS A 243 4.20 -1.19 -18.05
C LYS A 243 4.12 -0.49 -16.69
N ALA A 244 5.24 -0.02 -16.16
CA ALA A 244 5.27 0.69 -14.89
C ALA A 244 4.53 2.03 -14.95
N ILE A 245 4.70 2.78 -16.05
CA ILE A 245 3.97 4.02 -16.33
C ILE A 245 2.46 3.76 -16.34
N LEU A 246 2.01 2.72 -17.07
CA LEU A 246 0.61 2.33 -17.11
C LEU A 246 0.05 1.90 -15.74
N GLU A 247 0.84 1.17 -14.94
CA GLU A 247 0.42 0.71 -13.61
C GLU A 247 0.38 1.86 -12.58
N ASP A 248 1.33 2.79 -12.63
CA ASP A 248 1.38 3.95 -11.74
C ASP A 248 0.28 4.96 -12.04
N GLY A 249 -0.21 5.03 -13.29
CA GLY A 249 -1.33 5.83 -13.79
C GLY A 249 -1.26 7.31 -13.40
N GLU A 250 -2.39 8.02 -13.45
CA GLU A 250 -2.44 9.43 -13.01
C GLU A 250 -2.36 9.59 -11.48
N SER A 251 -1.85 10.75 -11.04
CA SER A 251 -1.91 11.16 -9.63
C SER A 251 -3.38 11.32 -9.18
N LEU A 252 -3.70 10.90 -7.94
CA LEU A 252 -5.02 11.12 -7.32
C LEU A 252 -5.09 12.44 -6.55
N ILE A 253 -4.00 13.21 -6.55
CA ILE A 253 -3.82 14.50 -5.87
C ILE A 253 -3.19 15.53 -6.79
#